data_AF-A0A8B7D989-F1
#
_entry.id   AF-A0A8B7D989-F1
#
_cell.length_a   1.000
_cell.length_b   1.000
_cell.length_c   1.000
_cell.angle_alpha   90.00
_cell.angle_beta   90.00
_cell.angle_gamma   90.00
#
_symmetry.space_group_name_H-M   'P 1'
#
loop_
_entity.id
_entity.type
_entity.pdbx_description
1 polymer ?
#
loop_
_entity_poly.entity_id
_entity_poly.type
_entity_poly.pdbx_seq_one_letter_code
_entity_poly.pdbx_strand_id
1 'polypeptide(L)'
;SLNKERTSFLYKRQSLLPTDWMFYPIVKLYNSSLNIEHGGGIIINASIKTVEIIRYCVQFILMLEVTCSSILSDVSETLRFTRFMCLFLSEGCVFTDQILVPVLSSLMVVYSAPGFQSYLDFEVELPGITSYYDLYTNLLSQYLSSSFGDPTFSNLVLVPMQLKHDVKFRRAVWTEFCDILRMFPLPILQVSIDLKNFLASDTEHEEMIEIYFYAIEQKRVRISWCPIFYLIAVHHINQYIFNPNAAHDISKRAFMLKKVLLFNDKDLRDDIVLYETLDINNLKGFRLLSQIPPSRELFIRELSS
;
A
#
# COMPACT_ATOMS: atom_id res chain seq x y z
N SER A 1 13.16 66.05 14.74
CA SER A 1 11.93 65.62 14.05
C SER A 1 12.34 65.13 12.66
N LEU A 2 12.04 63.93 12.16
CA LEU A 2 11.22 62.82 12.58
C LEU A 2 11.99 61.51 12.25
N ASN A 3 11.90 60.56 13.17
CA ASN A 3 12.37 59.19 13.03
C ASN A 3 11.13 58.32 12.79
N LYS A 4 11.18 57.37 11.84
CA LYS A 4 10.21 56.26 11.61
C LYS A 4 8.78 56.74 11.28
N GLU A 5 8.03 56.22 10.30
CA GLU A 5 7.72 54.83 9.99
C GLU A 5 7.28 54.78 8.52
N ARG A 6 8.00 54.03 7.67
CA ARG A 6 7.37 53.44 6.48
C ARG A 6 6.63 52.21 6.99
N THR A 7 5.34 52.38 7.27
CA THR A 7 4.40 51.26 7.43
C THR A 7 4.20 50.60 6.08
N SER A 8 5.13 49.73 5.69
CA SER A 8 4.84 48.69 4.71
C SER A 8 3.91 47.68 5.38
N PHE A 9 2.61 47.91 5.26
CA PHE A 9 1.61 46.88 5.50
C PHE A 9 1.78 45.80 4.43
N LEU A 10 2.69 44.86 4.67
CA LEU A 10 2.67 43.56 4.02
C LEU A 10 1.44 42.83 4.55
N TYR A 11 0.27 43.12 3.96
CA TYR A 11 -0.85 42.21 4.02
C TYR A 11 -0.36 40.90 3.40
N LYS A 12 0.00 39.93 4.25
CA LYS A 12 0.09 38.53 3.88
C LYS A 12 -1.29 38.21 3.30
N ARG A 13 -1.45 38.20 1.97
CA ARG A 13 -2.67 37.73 1.33
C ARG A 13 -2.80 36.27 1.71
N GLN A 14 -3.46 35.99 2.84
CA GLN A 14 -3.97 34.66 3.10
C GLN A 14 -4.98 34.40 1.98
N SER A 15 -4.72 33.38 1.18
CA SER A 15 -5.72 32.88 0.25
C SER A 15 -7.00 32.61 1.03
N LEU A 16 -8.15 33.03 0.49
CA LEU A 16 -9.46 32.78 1.11
C LEU A 16 -9.75 31.27 1.22
N LEU A 17 -9.09 30.46 0.40
CA LEU A 17 -9.21 29.01 0.38
C LEU A 17 -7.84 28.34 0.58
N PRO A 18 -7.79 27.15 1.22
CA PRO A 18 -6.60 26.31 1.26
C PRO A 18 -6.03 26.01 -0.13
N THR A 19 -4.75 25.67 -0.21
CA THR A 19 -4.10 25.30 -1.49
C THR A 19 -4.73 24.04 -2.10
N ASP A 20 -5.20 23.11 -1.26
CA ASP A 20 -5.85 21.85 -1.63
C ASP A 20 -7.39 21.95 -1.66
N TRP A 21 -7.94 23.15 -1.88
CA TRP A 21 -9.40 23.42 -1.81
C TRP A 21 -10.26 22.51 -2.70
N MET A 22 -9.72 22.01 -3.81
CA MET A 22 -10.43 21.08 -4.71
C MET A 22 -10.81 19.77 -4.01
N PHE A 23 -10.08 19.39 -2.95
CA PHE A 23 -10.38 18.23 -2.11
C PHE A 23 -11.31 18.54 -0.94
N TYR A 24 -11.75 19.80 -0.78
CA TYR A 24 -12.53 20.23 0.38
C TYR A 24 -13.77 19.37 0.66
N PRO A 25 -14.58 18.93 -0.32
CA PRO A 25 -15.70 18.04 -0.05
C PRO A 25 -15.30 16.71 0.60
N ILE A 26 -14.16 16.13 0.20
CA ILE A 26 -13.63 14.88 0.77
C ILE A 26 -13.14 15.13 2.19
N VAL A 27 -12.36 16.20 2.39
CA VAL A 27 -11.87 16.60 3.73
C VAL A 27 -13.03 16.85 4.68
N LYS A 28 -14.08 17.54 4.22
CA LYS A 28 -15.27 17.81 5.01
C LYS A 28 -16.01 16.53 5.38
N LEU A 29 -16.13 15.58 4.45
CA LEU A 29 -16.74 14.28 4.72
C LEU A 29 -15.96 13.53 5.80
N TYR A 30 -14.64 13.39 5.61
CA TYR A 30 -13.77 12.70 6.56
C TYR A 30 -13.84 13.32 7.97
N ASN A 31 -13.72 14.64 8.08
CA ASN A 31 -13.83 15.33 9.37
C ASN A 31 -15.22 15.18 9.99
N SER A 32 -16.28 15.11 9.18
CA SER A 32 -17.64 14.86 9.69
C SER A 32 -17.78 13.45 10.24
N SER A 33 -17.20 12.45 9.57
CA SER A 33 -17.14 11.06 10.07
C SER A 33 -16.40 10.98 11.39
N LEU A 34 -15.18 11.55 11.49
CA LEU A 34 -14.42 11.58 12.75
C LEU A 34 -15.22 12.21 13.90
N ASN A 35 -15.91 13.32 13.66
CA ASN A 35 -16.70 13.97 14.71
C ASN A 35 -17.89 13.10 15.19
N ILE A 36 -18.48 12.32 14.29
CA ILE A 36 -19.60 11.42 14.61
C ILE A 36 -19.09 10.21 15.40
N GLU A 37 -17.99 9.61 14.97
CA GLU A 37 -17.33 8.51 15.69
C GLU A 37 -16.90 8.92 17.10
N HIS A 38 -16.26 10.09 17.25
CA HIS A 38 -15.92 10.64 18.57
C HIS A 38 -17.16 10.89 19.45
N GLY A 39 -18.31 11.15 18.82
CA GLY A 39 -19.60 11.27 19.50
C GLY A 39 -20.31 9.94 19.77
N GLY A 40 -19.71 8.79 19.41
CA GLY A 40 -20.30 7.45 19.53
C GLY A 40 -21.39 7.14 18.51
N GLY A 41 -21.55 7.98 17.49
CA GLY A 41 -22.46 7.73 16.38
C GLY A 41 -21.85 6.79 15.34
N ILE A 42 -22.69 6.20 14.49
CA ILE A 42 -22.28 5.33 13.39
C ILE A 42 -23.05 5.74 12.14
N ILE A 43 -22.35 6.03 11.04
CA ILE A 43 -22.97 6.21 9.72
C ILE A 43 -22.80 4.93 8.91
N ILE A 44 -23.90 4.18 8.78
CA ILE A 44 -23.93 2.96 7.96
C ILE A 44 -23.83 3.32 6.47
N ASN A 45 -24.62 4.30 6.01
CA ASN A 45 -24.66 4.74 4.62
C ASN A 45 -24.70 6.26 4.52
N ALA A 46 -23.92 6.81 3.59
CA ALA A 46 -23.96 8.24 3.29
C ALA A 46 -25.30 8.64 2.64
N SER A 47 -25.72 9.89 2.86
CA SER A 47 -26.91 10.42 2.20
C SER A 47 -26.72 10.51 0.68
N ILE A 48 -27.81 10.40 -0.09
CA ILE A 48 -27.78 10.53 -1.56
C ILE A 48 -27.07 11.82 -1.99
N LYS A 49 -27.39 12.94 -1.32
CA LYS A 49 -26.77 14.25 -1.57
C LYS A 49 -25.26 14.24 -1.30
N THR A 50 -24.82 13.55 -0.23
CA THR A 50 -23.39 13.39 0.07
C THR A 50 -22.68 12.63 -1.04
N VAL A 51 -23.26 11.50 -1.48
CA VAL A 51 -22.70 10.68 -2.57
C VAL A 51 -22.59 11.49 -3.86
N GLU A 52 -23.63 12.25 -4.23
CA GLU A 52 -23.59 13.12 -5.41
C GLU A 52 -22.50 14.18 -5.34
N ILE A 53 -22.37 14.87 -4.20
CA ILE A 53 -21.33 15.90 -4.02
C ILE A 53 -19.93 15.28 -4.15
N ILE A 54 -19.69 14.14 -3.51
CA ILE A 54 -18.41 13.44 -3.60
C ILE A 54 -18.15 12.96 -5.02
N ARG A 55 -19.17 12.45 -5.71
CA ARG A 55 -19.05 12.01 -7.10
C ARG A 55 -18.56 13.15 -8.00
N TYR A 56 -19.21 14.32 -7.95
CA TYR A 56 -18.76 15.47 -8.75
C TYR A 56 -17.38 15.96 -8.35
N CYS A 57 -17.06 15.95 -7.05
CA CYS A 57 -15.73 16.30 -6.54
C CYS A 57 -14.64 15.39 -7.12
N VAL A 58 -14.82 14.07 -7.05
CA VAL A 58 -13.85 13.08 -7.53
C VAL A 58 -13.73 13.13 -9.06
N GLN A 59 -14.83 13.31 -9.79
CA GLN A 59 -14.80 13.53 -11.24
C GLN A 59 -14.01 14.80 -11.62
N PHE A 60 -14.21 15.88 -10.86
CA PHE A 60 -13.48 17.12 -11.05
C PHE A 60 -11.99 16.94 -10.76
N ILE A 61 -11.63 16.26 -9.67
CA ILE A 61 -10.23 15.92 -9.35
C ILE A 61 -9.60 15.09 -10.48
N LEU A 62 -10.28 14.05 -10.97
CA LEU A 62 -9.78 13.25 -12.09
C LEU A 62 -9.54 14.09 -13.35
N MET A 63 -10.46 15.01 -13.66
CA MET A 63 -10.28 15.95 -14.77
C MET A 63 -9.04 16.82 -14.53
N LEU A 64 -8.86 17.39 -13.33
CA LEU A 64 -7.68 18.19 -13.02
C LEU A 64 -6.38 17.39 -13.18
N GLU A 65 -6.33 16.17 -12.66
CA GLU A 65 -5.17 15.27 -12.75
C GLU A 65 -4.78 14.97 -14.20
N VAL A 66 -5.78 14.75 -15.07
CA VAL A 66 -5.54 14.30 -16.46
C VAL A 66 -5.36 15.47 -17.43
N THR A 67 -6.12 16.55 -17.30
CA THR A 67 -6.17 17.62 -18.30
C THR A 67 -5.55 18.94 -17.85
N CYS A 68 -5.49 19.20 -16.54
CA CYS A 68 -5.12 20.51 -15.99
C CYS A 68 -4.13 20.39 -14.81
N SER A 69 -3.11 19.52 -14.95
CA SER A 69 -2.17 19.22 -13.88
C SER A 69 -1.43 20.45 -13.34
N SER A 70 -1.31 21.52 -14.12
CA SER A 70 -0.75 22.81 -13.67
C SER A 70 -1.52 23.45 -12.53
N ILE A 71 -2.82 23.20 -12.39
CA ILE A 71 -3.63 23.71 -11.25
C ILE A 71 -3.21 23.02 -9.94
N LEU A 72 -2.67 21.80 -10.04
CA LEU A 72 -2.24 20.99 -8.91
C LEU A 72 -0.75 21.18 -8.57
N SER A 73 -0.03 22.09 -9.25
CA SER A 73 1.42 22.27 -9.07
C SER A 73 1.82 22.58 -7.63
N ASP A 74 0.94 23.26 -6.90
CA ASP A 74 1.18 23.70 -5.52
C ASP A 74 0.68 22.68 -4.47
N VAL A 75 0.16 21.53 -4.91
CA VAL A 75 -0.35 20.47 -4.05
C VAL A 75 0.49 19.21 -4.26
N SER A 76 1.28 18.85 -3.25
CA SER A 76 2.17 17.68 -3.34
C SER A 76 1.40 16.39 -3.63
N GLU A 77 2.04 15.47 -4.34
CA GLU A 77 1.53 14.14 -4.66
C GLU A 77 1.11 13.40 -3.38
N THR A 78 1.92 13.49 -2.32
CA THR A 78 1.57 12.91 -1.01
C THR A 78 0.25 13.49 -0.49
N LEU A 79 0.08 14.81 -0.52
CA LEU A 79 -1.14 15.43 -0.03
C LEU A 79 -2.34 15.01 -0.87
N ARG A 80 -2.22 14.99 -2.21
CA ARG A 80 -3.29 14.55 -3.13
C ARG A 80 -3.69 13.10 -2.88
N PHE A 81 -2.70 12.21 -2.74
CA PHE A 81 -2.91 10.81 -2.38
C PHE A 81 -3.58 10.66 -1.00
N THR A 82 -3.15 11.45 -0.03
CA THR A 82 -3.70 11.46 1.32
C THR A 82 -5.16 11.92 1.33
N ARG A 83 -5.50 12.95 0.57
CA ARG A 83 -6.89 13.40 0.42
C ARG A 83 -7.76 12.34 -0.25
N PHE A 84 -7.21 11.61 -1.21
CA PHE A 84 -7.91 10.47 -1.81
C PHE A 84 -8.14 9.34 -0.80
N MET A 85 -7.13 9.02 0.02
CA MET A 85 -7.24 8.06 1.12
C MET A 85 -8.36 8.43 2.11
N CYS A 86 -8.51 9.73 2.45
CA CYS A 86 -9.57 10.21 3.34
C CYS A 86 -10.99 9.83 2.87
N LEU A 87 -11.21 9.63 1.57
CA LEU A 87 -12.51 9.18 1.04
C LEU A 87 -12.85 7.76 1.51
N PHE A 88 -11.86 6.88 1.60
CA PHE A 88 -12.02 5.49 2.05
C PHE A 88 -12.06 5.37 3.58
N LEU A 89 -11.44 6.32 4.27
CA LEU A 89 -11.54 6.48 5.73
C LEU A 89 -12.85 7.10 6.20
N SER A 90 -13.65 7.64 5.28
CA SER A 90 -14.94 8.23 5.64
C SER A 90 -16.00 7.15 5.85
N GLU A 91 -16.85 7.32 6.85
CA GLU A 91 -18.00 6.45 7.08
C GLU A 91 -19.05 6.55 5.95
N GLY A 92 -19.97 5.58 5.89
CA GLY A 92 -21.08 5.57 4.94
C GLY A 92 -20.77 4.98 3.58
N CYS A 93 -19.63 4.28 3.42
CA CYS A 93 -19.26 3.46 2.27
C CYS A 93 -19.43 4.17 0.91
N VAL A 94 -19.16 5.48 0.83
CA VAL A 94 -19.35 6.27 -0.40
C VAL A 94 -18.60 5.68 -1.60
N PHE A 95 -17.43 5.07 -1.36
CA PHE A 95 -16.61 4.43 -2.39
C PHE A 95 -17.30 3.23 -3.09
N THR A 96 -18.39 2.70 -2.53
CA THR A 96 -19.16 1.59 -3.11
C THR A 96 -20.20 2.04 -4.14
N ASP A 97 -20.40 3.34 -4.33
CA ASP A 97 -21.33 3.88 -5.33
C ASP A 97 -20.91 3.47 -6.75
N GLN A 98 -21.80 2.78 -7.48
CA GLN A 98 -21.49 2.14 -8.75
C GLN A 98 -21.02 3.12 -9.84
N ILE A 99 -21.45 4.38 -9.77
CA ILE A 99 -21.05 5.42 -10.73
C ILE A 99 -19.69 6.02 -10.32
N LEU A 100 -19.39 6.05 -9.03
CA LEU A 100 -18.14 6.56 -8.49
C LEU A 100 -16.99 5.56 -8.65
N VAL A 101 -17.24 4.26 -8.49
CA VAL A 101 -16.22 3.20 -8.54
C VAL A 101 -15.29 3.31 -9.76
N PRO A 102 -15.77 3.46 -11.02
CA PRO A 102 -14.88 3.59 -12.18
C PRO A 102 -13.99 4.84 -12.13
N VAL A 103 -14.47 5.93 -11.54
CA VAL A 103 -13.72 7.18 -11.39
C VAL A 103 -12.62 7.02 -10.34
N LEU A 104 -12.92 6.35 -9.21
CA LEU A 104 -11.94 6.03 -8.18
C LEU A 104 -10.85 5.10 -8.73
N SER A 105 -11.23 4.07 -9.49
CA SER A 105 -10.26 3.19 -10.13
C SER A 105 -9.38 3.94 -11.13
N SER A 106 -9.94 4.87 -11.90
CA SER A 106 -9.16 5.71 -12.83
C SER A 106 -8.18 6.63 -12.09
N LEU A 107 -8.59 7.24 -10.98
CA LEU A 107 -7.69 8.01 -10.12
C LEU A 107 -6.58 7.15 -9.53
N MET A 108 -6.91 5.93 -9.07
CA MET A 108 -5.92 5.00 -8.56
C MET A 108 -4.87 4.63 -9.61
N VAL A 109 -5.26 4.48 -10.89
CA VAL A 109 -4.32 4.29 -12.00
C VAL A 109 -3.40 5.51 -12.15
N VAL A 110 -3.94 6.73 -12.12
CA VAL A 110 -3.14 7.96 -12.16
C VAL A 110 -2.14 8.00 -11.01
N TYR A 111 -2.58 7.74 -9.79
CA TYR A 111 -1.71 7.76 -8.62
C TYR A 111 -0.72 6.60 -8.56
N SER A 112 -0.96 5.52 -9.31
CA SER A 112 -0.01 4.41 -9.44
C SER A 112 1.05 4.65 -10.51
N ALA A 113 0.92 5.69 -11.34
CA ALA A 113 1.88 5.99 -12.39
C ALA A 113 3.28 6.26 -11.80
N PRO A 114 4.37 5.77 -12.43
CA PRO A 114 5.73 5.93 -11.91
C PRO A 114 6.10 7.38 -11.59
N GLY A 115 5.68 8.33 -12.43
CA GLY A 115 5.94 9.75 -12.24
C GLY A 115 5.20 10.37 -11.07
N PHE A 116 4.04 9.84 -10.66
CA PHE A 116 3.36 10.27 -9.42
C PHE A 116 4.02 9.60 -8.21
N GLN A 117 4.25 8.29 -8.32
CA GLN A 117 4.86 7.47 -7.29
C GLN A 117 6.24 7.96 -6.87
N SER A 118 7.05 8.52 -7.77
CA SER A 118 8.40 9.03 -7.44
C SER A 118 8.41 10.21 -6.48
N TYR A 119 7.31 10.96 -6.34
CA TYR A 119 7.22 12.12 -5.45
C TYR A 119 6.47 11.85 -4.14
N LEU A 120 6.03 10.60 -3.93
CA LEU A 120 5.42 10.22 -2.67
C LEU A 120 6.46 10.14 -1.56
N ASP A 121 6.28 11.00 -0.57
CA ASP A 121 7.01 11.00 0.69
C ASP A 121 5.98 10.98 1.84
N PHE A 122 6.01 9.95 2.67
CA PHE A 122 5.07 9.77 3.78
C PHE A 122 5.63 10.25 5.13
N GLU A 123 6.83 10.83 5.13
CA GLU A 123 7.47 11.40 6.30
C GLU A 123 7.30 12.92 6.39
N VAL A 124 6.72 13.56 5.35
CA VAL A 124 6.43 15.00 5.37
C VAL A 124 5.22 15.32 6.24
N GLU A 125 5.25 16.51 6.85
CA GLU A 125 4.09 17.06 7.55
C GLU A 125 2.99 17.43 6.54
N LEU A 126 1.77 16.99 6.84
CA LEU A 126 0.61 17.23 5.97
C LEU A 126 -0.44 18.08 6.70
N PRO A 127 -1.02 19.10 6.06
CA PRO A 127 -2.03 19.94 6.69
C PRO A 127 -3.24 19.13 7.18
N GLY A 128 -3.53 19.24 8.48
CA GLY A 128 -4.66 18.55 9.11
C GLY A 128 -4.46 17.06 9.35
N ILE A 129 -3.24 16.53 9.18
CA ILE A 129 -2.87 15.15 9.48
C ILE A 129 -1.71 15.20 10.49
N THR A 130 -1.92 14.67 11.69
CA THR A 130 -0.91 14.70 12.76
C THR A 130 0.23 13.72 12.48
N SER A 131 -0.11 12.53 11.99
CA SER A 131 0.83 11.45 11.70
C SER A 131 0.30 10.66 10.52
N TYR A 132 1.11 10.50 9.47
CA TYR A 132 0.73 9.65 8.34
C TYR A 132 0.66 8.18 8.76
N TYR A 133 1.49 7.75 9.71
CA TYR A 133 1.42 6.39 10.23
C TYR A 133 0.08 6.10 10.90
N ASP A 134 -0.44 7.02 11.72
CA ASP A 134 -1.75 6.86 12.37
C ASP A 134 -2.89 6.88 11.34
N LEU A 135 -2.77 7.71 10.30
CA LEU A 135 -3.71 7.71 9.19
C LEU A 135 -3.70 6.35 8.47
N TYR A 136 -2.52 5.77 8.25
CA TYR A 136 -2.36 4.48 7.60
C TYR A 136 -2.90 3.33 8.44
N THR A 137 -2.64 3.29 9.76
CA THR A 137 -3.22 2.25 10.63
C THR A 137 -4.74 2.36 10.73
N ASN A 138 -5.29 3.58 10.70
CA ASN A 138 -6.73 3.79 10.53
C ASN A 138 -7.24 3.24 9.19
N LEU A 139 -6.47 3.40 8.10
CA LEU A 139 -6.81 2.85 6.79
C LEU A 139 -6.87 1.32 6.82
N LEU A 140 -5.88 0.68 7.46
CA LEU A 140 -5.84 -0.77 7.66
C LEU A 140 -7.02 -1.27 8.48
N SER A 141 -7.36 -0.57 9.57
CA SER A 141 -8.53 -0.88 10.40
C SER A 141 -9.82 -0.78 9.60
N GLN A 142 -9.95 0.29 8.82
CA GLN A 142 -11.12 0.52 7.97
C GLN A 142 -11.22 -0.51 6.85
N TYR A 143 -10.09 -0.95 6.30
CA TYR A 143 -10.04 -2.01 5.29
C TYR A 143 -10.62 -3.31 5.85
N LEU A 144 -10.20 -3.71 7.06
CA LEU A 144 -10.72 -4.89 7.74
C LEU A 144 -12.21 -4.79 8.05
N SER A 145 -12.68 -3.60 8.40
CA SER A 145 -14.07 -3.35 8.78
C SER A 145 -15.02 -3.35 7.58
N SER A 146 -14.64 -2.68 6.49
CA SER A 146 -15.62 -2.25 5.47
C SER A 146 -15.12 -2.30 4.03
N SER A 147 -13.92 -2.80 3.73
CA SER A 147 -13.43 -2.78 2.33
C SER A 147 -14.23 -3.68 1.38
N PHE A 148 -14.85 -4.75 1.90
CA PHE A 148 -15.45 -5.83 1.11
C PHE A 148 -14.50 -6.42 0.04
N GLY A 149 -13.18 -6.31 0.24
CA GLY A 149 -12.17 -6.73 -0.76
C GLY A 149 -12.12 -5.84 -2.00
N ASP A 150 -12.58 -4.58 -1.93
CA ASP A 150 -12.56 -3.64 -3.04
C ASP A 150 -11.14 -3.49 -3.65
N PRO A 151 -10.97 -3.63 -4.97
CA PRO A 151 -9.65 -3.54 -5.60
C PRO A 151 -8.99 -2.17 -5.48
N THR A 152 -9.77 -1.08 -5.50
CA THR A 152 -9.22 0.29 -5.39
C THR A 152 -8.69 0.53 -3.98
N PHE A 153 -9.46 0.15 -2.97
CA PHE A 153 -9.07 0.21 -1.56
C PHE A 153 -7.87 -0.70 -1.30
N SER A 154 -7.85 -1.91 -1.86
CA SER A 154 -6.70 -2.81 -1.74
C SER A 154 -5.43 -2.17 -2.30
N ASN A 155 -5.50 -1.55 -3.48
CA ASN A 155 -4.36 -0.84 -4.05
C ASN A 155 -3.92 0.37 -3.21
N LEU A 156 -4.83 1.07 -2.55
CA LEU A 156 -4.48 2.14 -1.61
C LEU A 156 -3.63 1.65 -0.44
N VAL A 157 -3.99 0.49 0.12
CA VAL A 157 -3.21 -0.17 1.18
C VAL A 157 -1.80 -0.52 0.71
N LEU A 158 -1.63 -0.93 -0.55
CA LEU A 158 -0.31 -1.33 -1.07
C LEU A 158 0.65 -0.16 -1.31
N VAL A 159 0.18 1.08 -1.53
CA VAL A 159 1.07 2.20 -1.88
C VAL A 159 2.14 2.44 -0.80
N PRO A 160 1.81 2.60 0.50
CA PRO A 160 2.83 2.82 1.53
C PRO A 160 3.72 1.60 1.79
N MET A 161 3.32 0.41 1.34
CA MET A 161 4.09 -0.82 1.55
C MET A 161 5.28 -1.01 0.61
N GLN A 162 5.42 -0.20 -0.45
CA GLN A 162 6.55 -0.33 -1.38
C GLN A 162 7.90 -0.21 -0.66
N LEU A 163 8.93 -0.89 -1.15
CA LEU A 163 10.24 -0.98 -0.51
C LEU A 163 10.96 0.37 -0.37
N LYS A 164 10.63 1.36 -1.23
CA LYS A 164 11.16 2.73 -1.16
C LYS A 164 10.67 3.51 0.07
N HIS A 165 9.56 3.09 0.68
CA HIS A 165 9.00 3.72 1.86
C HIS A 165 9.46 3.01 3.13
N ASP A 166 9.34 3.71 4.26
CA ASP A 166 9.75 3.21 5.57
C ASP A 166 9.14 1.82 5.88
N VAL A 167 9.97 0.94 6.42
CA VAL A 167 9.61 -0.44 6.76
C VAL A 167 8.42 -0.53 7.72
N LYS A 168 8.15 0.51 8.53
CA LYS A 168 7.03 0.56 9.46
C LYS A 168 5.69 0.27 8.78
N PHE A 169 5.48 0.69 7.53
CA PHE A 169 4.23 0.45 6.81
C PHE A 169 4.06 -1.03 6.43
N ARG A 170 5.15 -1.69 6.02
CA ARG A 170 5.13 -3.13 5.79
C ARG A 170 4.93 -3.86 7.12
N ARG A 171 5.71 -3.52 8.14
CA ARG A 171 5.62 -4.15 9.46
C ARG A 171 4.20 -4.06 10.01
N ALA A 172 3.55 -2.89 9.95
CA ALA A 172 2.16 -2.72 10.40
C ALA A 172 1.20 -3.75 9.79
N VAL A 173 1.27 -3.99 8.48
CA VAL A 173 0.37 -4.96 7.81
C VAL A 173 0.71 -6.40 8.18
N TRP A 174 2.00 -6.72 8.27
CA TRP A 174 2.44 -8.09 8.50
C TRP A 174 2.39 -8.53 9.98
N THR A 175 2.37 -7.58 10.92
CA THR A 175 2.34 -7.87 12.36
C THR A 175 1.06 -7.33 13.03
N GLU A 176 0.92 -6.02 13.14
CA GLU A 176 -0.16 -5.34 13.88
C GLU A 176 -1.55 -5.61 13.27
N PHE A 177 -1.64 -5.61 11.94
CA PHE A 177 -2.87 -5.78 11.17
C PHE A 177 -2.87 -7.07 10.34
N CYS A 178 -2.25 -8.13 10.85
CA CYS A 178 -2.04 -9.38 10.12
C CYS A 178 -3.33 -10.11 9.68
N ASP A 179 -4.49 -9.76 10.24
CA ASP A 179 -5.80 -10.23 9.77
C ASP A 179 -6.09 -9.81 8.32
N ILE A 180 -5.47 -8.73 7.83
CA ILE A 180 -5.59 -8.29 6.43
C ILE A 180 -5.13 -9.40 5.49
N LEU A 181 -4.11 -10.18 5.89
CA LEU A 181 -3.57 -11.28 5.08
C LEU A 181 -4.61 -12.39 4.81
N ARG A 182 -5.74 -12.41 5.53
CA ARG A 182 -6.85 -13.35 5.27
C ARG A 182 -7.98 -12.75 4.45
N MET A 183 -7.99 -11.44 4.27
CA MET A 183 -9.09 -10.67 3.69
C MET A 183 -8.63 -9.76 2.54
N PHE A 184 -7.60 -10.17 1.78
CA PHE A 184 -7.02 -9.36 0.72
C PHE A 184 -7.07 -10.05 -0.66
N PRO A 185 -8.27 -10.30 -1.22
CA PRO A 185 -8.43 -11.12 -2.42
C PRO A 185 -8.04 -10.39 -3.72
N LEU A 186 -7.10 -9.44 -3.69
CA LEU A 186 -6.65 -8.67 -4.85
C LEU A 186 -5.83 -9.57 -5.80
N PRO A 187 -6.31 -9.85 -7.03
CA PRO A 187 -5.54 -10.62 -8.00
C PRO A 187 -4.28 -9.87 -8.45
N ILE A 188 -3.22 -10.61 -8.78
CA ILE A 188 -1.94 -10.02 -9.24
C ILE A 188 -2.14 -9.06 -10.43
N LEU A 189 -2.99 -9.43 -11.38
CA LEU A 189 -3.31 -8.60 -12.57
C LEU A 189 -4.05 -7.29 -12.25
N GLN A 190 -4.62 -7.15 -11.05
CA GLN A 190 -5.33 -5.94 -10.59
C GLN A 190 -4.48 -5.07 -9.66
N VAL A 191 -3.22 -5.44 -9.39
CA VAL A 191 -2.29 -4.57 -8.69
C VAL A 191 -1.87 -3.44 -9.63
N SER A 192 -2.20 -2.20 -9.27
CA SER A 192 -1.99 -1.02 -10.11
C SER A 192 -0.56 -0.50 -10.08
N ILE A 193 0.18 -0.80 -9.00
CA ILE A 193 1.57 -0.40 -8.80
C ILE A 193 2.49 -1.43 -9.43
N ASP A 194 3.63 -1.02 -10.00
CA ASP A 194 4.64 -1.96 -10.49
C ASP A 194 5.10 -2.90 -9.35
N LEU A 195 4.85 -4.19 -9.54
CA LEU A 195 5.17 -5.24 -8.57
C LEU A 195 6.66 -5.28 -8.21
N LYS A 196 7.55 -4.80 -9.10
CA LYS A 196 8.98 -4.69 -8.82
C LYS A 196 9.27 -3.80 -7.61
N ASN A 197 8.41 -2.83 -7.31
CA ASN A 197 8.55 -1.94 -6.15
C ASN A 197 8.40 -2.67 -4.81
N PHE A 198 7.94 -3.94 -4.82
CA PHE A 198 7.85 -4.81 -3.64
C PHE A 198 8.90 -5.93 -3.63
N LEU A 199 9.65 -6.13 -4.72
CA LEU A 199 10.46 -7.34 -4.98
C LEU A 199 11.94 -7.01 -5.29
N ALA A 200 12.46 -5.87 -4.85
CA ALA A 200 13.87 -5.57 -4.99
C ALA A 200 14.67 -6.40 -3.96
N SER A 201 15.52 -7.31 -4.45
CA SER A 201 16.12 -8.38 -3.66
C SER A 201 17.18 -7.91 -2.65
N ASP A 202 17.75 -6.71 -2.82
CA ASP A 202 18.82 -6.18 -1.96
C ASP A 202 18.34 -5.16 -0.92
N THR A 203 17.04 -4.85 -0.89
CA THR A 203 16.52 -3.72 -0.10
C THR A 203 15.69 -4.12 1.12
N GLU A 204 15.34 -5.41 1.27
CA GLU A 204 14.48 -5.84 2.38
C GLU A 204 15.28 -6.18 3.65
N HIS A 205 14.70 -5.85 4.80
CA HIS A 205 15.32 -6.09 6.10
C HIS A 205 15.18 -7.55 6.54
N GLU A 206 16.23 -8.09 7.16
CA GLU A 206 16.22 -9.47 7.66
C GLU A 206 15.06 -9.77 8.63
N GLU A 207 14.71 -8.82 9.49
CA GLU A 207 13.53 -8.91 10.37
C GLU A 207 12.23 -9.14 9.58
N MET A 208 12.05 -8.44 8.46
CA MET A 208 10.87 -8.62 7.61
C MET A 208 10.85 -9.99 6.94
N ILE A 209 12.01 -10.51 6.55
CA ILE A 209 12.13 -11.85 5.96
C ILE A 209 11.74 -12.93 6.98
N GLU A 210 12.17 -12.78 8.24
CA GLU A 210 11.72 -13.66 9.33
C GLU A 210 10.19 -13.57 9.51
N ILE A 211 9.60 -12.37 9.50
CA ILE A 211 8.15 -12.16 9.57
C ILE A 211 7.43 -12.86 8.40
N TYR A 212 7.90 -12.69 7.16
CA TYR A 212 7.33 -13.34 5.97
C TYR A 212 7.40 -14.87 6.08
N PHE A 213 8.56 -15.37 6.53
CA PHE A 213 8.79 -16.79 6.72
C PHE A 213 7.81 -17.40 7.74
N TYR A 214 7.66 -16.79 8.92
CA TYR A 214 6.71 -17.27 9.93
C TYR A 214 5.26 -17.17 9.46
N ALA A 215 4.89 -16.13 8.72
CA ALA A 215 3.54 -15.98 8.19
C ALA A 215 3.18 -17.10 7.18
N ILE A 216 4.15 -17.54 6.38
CA ILE A 216 4.04 -18.68 5.47
C ILE A 216 4.02 -20.01 6.24
N GLU A 217 4.96 -20.23 7.17
CA GLU A 217 5.06 -21.46 7.98
C GLU A 217 3.74 -21.72 8.75
N GLN A 218 3.13 -20.66 9.27
CA GLN A 218 1.88 -20.72 10.03
C GLN A 218 0.63 -20.67 9.12
N LYS A 219 0.80 -20.71 7.80
CA LYS A 219 -0.28 -20.67 6.79
C LYS A 219 -1.23 -19.48 6.96
N ARG A 220 -0.73 -18.34 7.46
CA ARG A 220 -1.47 -17.07 7.52
C ARG A 220 -1.52 -16.40 6.15
N VAL A 221 -0.46 -16.58 5.36
CA VAL A 221 -0.39 -16.15 3.97
C VAL A 221 -0.66 -17.33 3.05
N ARG A 222 -1.63 -17.17 2.16
CA ARG A 222 -2.04 -18.18 1.18
C ARG A 222 -2.42 -17.50 -0.11
N ILE A 223 -2.07 -18.14 -1.22
CA ILE A 223 -2.41 -17.60 -2.55
C ILE A 223 -3.92 -17.36 -2.72
N SER A 224 -4.78 -18.19 -2.13
CA SER A 224 -6.24 -18.05 -2.24
C SER A 224 -6.83 -16.88 -1.45
N TRP A 225 -6.06 -16.29 -0.51
CA TRP A 225 -6.54 -15.21 0.36
C TRP A 225 -5.88 -13.87 0.07
N CYS A 226 -4.59 -13.90 -0.27
CA CYS A 226 -3.76 -12.72 -0.39
C CYS A 226 -2.65 -12.90 -1.44
N PRO A 227 -3.00 -12.99 -2.74
CA PRO A 227 -2.05 -13.35 -3.81
C PRO A 227 -0.76 -12.52 -3.81
N ILE A 228 -0.88 -11.19 -3.66
CA ILE A 228 0.26 -10.28 -3.64
C ILE A 228 1.18 -10.51 -2.44
N PHE A 229 0.62 -10.72 -1.25
CA PHE A 229 1.41 -10.99 -0.04
C PHE A 229 2.10 -12.35 -0.12
N TYR A 230 1.46 -13.34 -0.73
CA TYR A 230 2.08 -14.63 -1.02
C TYR A 230 3.27 -14.49 -1.98
N LEU A 231 3.11 -13.74 -3.07
CA LEU A 231 4.21 -13.42 -4.00
C LEU A 231 5.39 -12.75 -3.28
N ILE A 232 5.11 -11.72 -2.46
CA ILE A 232 6.14 -10.97 -1.70
C ILE A 232 6.92 -11.93 -0.77
N ALA A 233 6.21 -12.74 0.01
CA ALA A 233 6.86 -13.68 0.93
C ALA A 233 7.70 -14.73 0.18
N VAL A 234 7.14 -15.38 -0.84
CA VAL A 234 7.86 -16.40 -1.62
C VAL A 234 9.12 -15.81 -2.26
N HIS A 235 9.02 -14.63 -2.88
CA HIS A 235 10.15 -13.95 -3.48
C HIS A 235 11.26 -13.70 -2.46
N HIS A 236 10.95 -13.00 -1.35
CA HIS A 236 11.98 -12.59 -0.39
C HIS A 236 12.58 -13.78 0.37
N ILE A 237 11.81 -14.81 0.70
CA ILE A 237 12.33 -16.05 1.28
C ILE A 237 13.27 -16.75 0.29
N ASN A 238 12.88 -16.87 -0.98
CA ASN A 238 13.74 -17.47 -2.01
C ASN A 238 15.06 -16.69 -2.15
N GLN A 239 14.99 -15.36 -2.26
CA GLN A 239 16.17 -14.51 -2.40
C GLN A 239 17.07 -14.61 -1.18
N TYR A 240 16.52 -14.56 0.04
CA TYR A 240 17.31 -14.71 1.26
C TYR A 240 18.06 -16.06 1.32
N ILE A 241 17.39 -17.15 0.96
CA ILE A 241 18.00 -18.48 1.00
C ILE A 241 19.06 -18.65 -0.10
N PHE A 242 18.75 -18.28 -1.35
CA PHE A 242 19.51 -18.71 -2.52
C PHE A 242 20.31 -17.61 -3.24
N ASN A 243 20.15 -16.33 -2.91
CA ASN A 243 20.97 -15.27 -3.49
C ASN A 243 22.39 -15.32 -2.90
N PRO A 244 23.43 -15.65 -3.68
CA PRO A 244 24.80 -15.75 -3.18
C PRO A 244 25.41 -14.39 -2.86
N ASN A 245 24.86 -13.31 -3.40
CA ASN A 245 25.38 -11.95 -3.23
C ASN A 245 24.88 -11.29 -1.94
N ALA A 246 23.88 -11.88 -1.31
CA ALA A 246 23.31 -11.34 -0.10
C ALA A 246 24.22 -11.69 1.09
N ALA A 247 24.76 -10.67 1.76
CA ALA A 247 25.67 -10.79 2.90
C ALA A 247 24.93 -11.25 4.19
N HIS A 248 24.24 -12.39 4.10
CA HIS A 248 23.43 -12.95 5.17
C HIS A 248 24.15 -14.09 5.89
N ASP A 249 23.78 -14.32 7.16
CA ASP A 249 24.29 -15.42 7.97
C ASP A 249 23.94 -16.78 7.33
N ILE A 250 24.97 -17.53 6.94
CA ILE A 250 24.85 -18.86 6.33
C ILE A 250 24.04 -19.80 7.24
N SER A 251 24.20 -19.69 8.56
CA SER A 251 23.51 -20.53 9.54
C SER A 251 22.00 -20.28 9.55
N LYS A 252 21.58 -19.01 9.42
CA LYS A 252 20.16 -18.65 9.34
C LYS A 252 19.53 -19.07 8.01
N ARG A 253 20.24 -18.88 6.90
CA ARG A 253 19.82 -19.38 5.58
C ARG A 253 19.65 -20.89 5.58
N ALA A 254 20.62 -21.60 6.14
CA ALA A 254 20.62 -23.04 6.34
C ALA A 254 19.40 -23.50 7.17
N PHE A 255 19.15 -22.84 8.30
CA PHE A 255 18.01 -23.11 9.16
C PHE A 255 16.68 -22.91 8.43
N MET A 256 16.51 -21.78 7.75
CA MET A 256 15.29 -21.48 7.01
C MET A 256 15.05 -22.47 5.87
N LEU A 257 16.09 -22.81 5.09
CA LEU A 257 15.99 -23.83 4.04
C LEU A 257 15.62 -25.20 4.62
N LYS A 258 16.26 -25.63 5.71
CA LYS A 258 15.90 -26.89 6.38
C LYS A 258 14.43 -26.93 6.77
N LYS A 259 13.89 -25.82 7.28
CA LYS A 259 12.46 -25.71 7.60
C LYS A 259 11.57 -25.77 6.36
N VAL A 260 11.90 -25.05 5.29
CA VAL A 260 11.18 -25.10 4.01
C VAL A 260 11.12 -26.52 3.47
N LEU A 261 12.23 -27.27 3.51
CA LEU A 261 12.28 -28.66 3.05
C LEU A 261 11.38 -29.60 3.88
N LEU A 262 11.13 -29.26 5.14
CA LEU A 262 10.24 -29.99 6.05
C LEU A 262 8.76 -29.58 5.94
N PHE A 263 8.42 -28.61 5.08
CA PHE A 263 7.02 -28.27 4.86
C PHE A 263 6.25 -29.46 4.27
N ASN A 264 5.14 -29.81 4.93
CA ASN A 264 4.23 -30.86 4.46
C ASN A 264 3.55 -30.51 3.13
N ASP A 265 3.40 -29.21 2.85
CA ASP A 265 2.81 -28.70 1.62
C ASP A 265 3.87 -28.69 0.51
N LYS A 266 3.73 -29.63 -0.43
CA LYS A 266 4.66 -29.77 -1.55
C LYS A 266 4.60 -28.55 -2.47
N ASP A 267 3.42 -28.02 -2.75
CA ASP A 267 3.26 -26.91 -3.68
C ASP A 267 3.91 -25.64 -3.12
N LEU A 268 3.77 -25.38 -1.82
CA LEU A 268 4.44 -24.28 -1.14
C LEU A 268 5.96 -24.44 -1.13
N ARG A 269 6.45 -25.66 -0.83
CA ARG A 269 7.89 -25.93 -0.85
C ARG A 269 8.47 -25.71 -2.24
N ASP A 270 7.79 -26.23 -3.27
CA ASP A 270 8.20 -26.09 -4.66
C ASP A 270 8.11 -24.61 -5.09
N ASP A 271 7.09 -23.86 -4.64
CA ASP A 271 6.99 -22.42 -4.88
C ASP A 271 8.21 -21.66 -4.36
N ILE A 272 8.68 -21.96 -3.15
CA ILE A 272 9.85 -21.30 -2.55
C ILE A 272 11.15 -21.80 -3.20
N VAL A 273 11.34 -23.10 -3.36
CA VAL A 273 12.62 -23.67 -3.84
C VAL A 273 12.83 -23.46 -5.33
N LEU A 274 11.75 -23.43 -6.12
CA LEU A 274 11.79 -23.29 -7.58
C LEU A 274 11.41 -21.90 -8.07
N TYR A 275 11.14 -20.92 -7.20
CA TYR A 275 10.92 -19.53 -7.63
C TYR A 275 12.02 -19.08 -8.60
N GLU A 276 11.60 -18.60 -9.78
CA GLU A 276 12.46 -18.07 -10.83
C GLU A 276 12.40 -16.54 -10.86
N THR A 277 11.24 -16.00 -11.22
CA THR A 277 11.06 -14.57 -11.48
C THR A 277 9.59 -14.16 -11.47
N LEU A 278 9.35 -12.85 -11.38
CA LEU A 278 8.04 -12.22 -11.50
C LEU A 278 7.40 -12.52 -12.86
N ASP A 279 6.14 -12.95 -12.86
CA ASP A 279 5.31 -13.09 -14.05
C ASP A 279 3.87 -12.73 -13.74
N ILE A 280 3.47 -11.53 -14.17
CA ILE A 280 2.15 -10.97 -13.92
C ILE A 280 1.01 -11.77 -14.57
N ASN A 281 1.30 -12.54 -15.61
CA ASN A 281 0.31 -13.36 -16.29
C ASN A 281 0.04 -14.69 -15.58
N ASN A 282 0.90 -15.06 -14.62
CA ASN A 282 0.69 -16.22 -13.78
C ASN A 282 -0.25 -15.86 -12.62
N LEU A 283 -1.18 -16.77 -12.28
CA LEU A 283 -2.08 -16.59 -11.13
C LEU A 283 -1.33 -16.32 -9.82
N LYS A 284 -0.18 -16.95 -9.62
CA LYS A 284 0.69 -16.76 -8.45
C LYS A 284 1.56 -15.50 -8.53
N GLY A 285 1.64 -14.87 -9.71
CA GLY A 285 2.48 -13.71 -9.97
C GLY A 285 3.95 -14.05 -10.21
N PHE A 286 4.31 -15.32 -10.37
CA PHE A 286 5.69 -15.75 -10.63
C PHE A 286 5.76 -17.05 -11.42
N ARG A 287 6.93 -17.29 -12.03
CA ARG A 287 7.28 -18.55 -12.68
C ARG A 287 8.14 -19.42 -11.79
N LEU A 288 8.03 -20.72 -12.03
CA LEU A 288 8.87 -21.73 -11.41
C LEU A 288 9.88 -22.24 -12.42
N LEU A 289 11.08 -22.49 -11.94
CA LEU A 289 12.09 -23.28 -12.64
C LEU A 289 11.56 -24.70 -12.85
N SER A 290 11.84 -25.28 -14.01
CA SER A 290 11.45 -26.66 -14.32
C SER A 290 12.17 -27.70 -13.44
N GLN A 291 13.35 -27.35 -12.92
CA GLN A 291 14.17 -28.21 -12.06
C GLN A 291 15.04 -27.35 -11.13
N ILE A 292 15.53 -27.95 -10.04
CA ILE A 292 16.42 -27.29 -9.09
C ILE A 292 17.77 -27.00 -9.78
N PRO A 293 18.26 -25.75 -9.79
CA PRO A 293 19.58 -25.42 -10.35
C PRO A 293 20.72 -26.09 -9.56
N PRO A 294 21.85 -26.40 -10.22
CA PRO A 294 23.00 -27.02 -9.55
C PRO A 294 23.50 -26.27 -8.32
N SER A 295 23.46 -24.93 -8.33
CA SER A 295 23.86 -24.10 -7.18
C SER A 295 22.95 -24.31 -5.96
N ARG A 296 21.63 -24.39 -6.17
CA ARG A 296 20.67 -24.67 -5.10
C ARG A 296 20.80 -26.12 -4.62
N GLU A 297 21.03 -27.05 -5.54
CA GLU A 297 21.21 -28.47 -5.21
C GLU A 297 22.47 -28.71 -4.35
N LEU A 298 23.59 -28.07 -4.70
CA LEU A 298 24.81 -28.10 -3.89
C LEU A 298 24.54 -27.60 -2.47
N PHE A 299 23.88 -26.44 -2.33
CA PHE A 299 23.54 -25.89 -1.02
C PHE A 299 22.62 -26.81 -0.20
N ILE A 300 21.61 -27.42 -0.84
CA ILE A 300 20.72 -28.40 -0.18
C ILE A 300 21.50 -29.64 0.29
N ARG A 301 22.45 -30.13 -0.51
CA ARG A 301 23.29 -31.28 -0.16
C ARG A 301 24.23 -30.97 1.01
N GLU A 302 24.86 -29.80 1.02
CA GLU A 302 25.71 -29.33 2.13
C GLU A 302 24.96 -29.23 3.47
N LEU A 303 23.65 -28.98 3.45
CA LEU A 303 22.81 -28.98 4.65
C LEU A 303 22.44 -30.38 5.16
N SER A 304 22.60 -31.40 4.31
CA SER A 304 22.22 -32.77 4.59
C SER A 304 23.40 -33.61 5.10
N SER A 305 24.63 -33.13 4.92
CA SER A 305 25.88 -33.68 5.45
C SER A 305 26.17 -33.17 6.86
#